data_AF-A0A3E5EXR2-F1
#
_entry.id   AF-A0A3E5EXR2-F1
#
_cell.length_a   1.000
_cell.length_b   1.000
_cell.length_c   1.000
_cell.angle_alpha   90.00
_cell.angle_beta   90.00
_cell.angle_gamma   90.00
#
_symmetry.space_group_name_H-M   'P 1'
#
loop_
_entity.id
_entity.type
_entity.pdbx_description
1 polymer ?
#
loop_
_entity_poly.entity_id
_entity_poly.type
_entity_poly.pdbx_seq_one_letter_code
_entity_poly.pdbx_strand_id
1 'polypeptide(L)'
;MEDRRKKVKAILCEELDNLRQRIIENHIRAGQRASGKTIKSLHVVVDDNHGTLYGRQAFGVLEVGRASGKVPKGFYKIIQQWMIDKGIQVERPRSFAYLVARKIATEGTSLYRSGTYEDIYTTNVEQTIRDIMDRVFGILVDDVTHINLHSNENS
;
A
#
# COMPACT_ATOMS: atom_id res chain seq x y z
N MET A 1 -14.15 -6.96 28.65
CA MET A 1 -13.75 -7.82 27.51
C MET A 1 -14.30 -7.31 26.19
N GLU A 2 -15.63 -7.18 26.05
CA GLU A 2 -16.29 -6.69 24.82
C GLU A 2 -15.88 -5.25 24.42
N ASP A 3 -15.75 -4.35 25.40
CA ASP A 3 -15.33 -2.96 25.17
C ASP A 3 -13.90 -2.85 24.61
N ARG A 4 -12.98 -3.72 25.05
CA ARG A 4 -11.59 -3.76 24.57
C ARG A 4 -11.51 -4.15 23.09
N ARG A 5 -12.26 -5.18 22.70
CA ARG A 5 -12.31 -5.63 21.30
C ARG A 5 -12.83 -4.52 20.39
N LYS A 6 -13.86 -3.78 20.83
CA LYS A 6 -14.38 -2.62 20.09
C LYS A 6 -13.34 -1.51 19.94
N LYS A 7 -12.59 -1.19 21.00
CA LYS A 7 -11.51 -0.18 20.96
C LYS A 7 -10.37 -0.59 20.03
N VAL A 8 -9.90 -1.84 20.12
CA VAL A 8 -8.87 -2.37 19.21
C VAL A 8 -9.35 -2.34 17.76
N LYS A 9 -10.59 -2.76 17.50
CA LYS A 9 -11.20 -2.70 16.17
C LYS A 9 -11.25 -1.27 15.63
N ALA A 10 -11.62 -0.29 16.46
CA ALA A 10 -11.63 1.12 16.07
C ALA A 10 -10.24 1.64 15.71
N ILE A 11 -9.20 1.29 16.50
CA ILE A 11 -7.80 1.63 16.20
C ILE A 11 -7.39 1.03 14.85
N LEU A 12 -7.66 -0.26 14.62
CA LEU A 12 -7.32 -0.91 13.36
C LEU A 12 -8.01 -0.26 12.16
N CYS A 13 -9.30 0.08 12.27
CA CYS A 13 -10.02 0.80 11.22
C CYS A 13 -9.35 2.14 10.91
N GLU A 14 -9.11 2.95 11.94
CA GLU A 14 -8.55 4.29 11.80
C GLU A 14 -7.13 4.26 11.22
N GLU A 15 -6.24 3.43 11.77
CA GLU A 15 -4.85 3.38 11.32
C GLU A 15 -4.70 2.82 9.90
N LEU A 16 -5.52 1.83 9.52
CA LEU A 16 -5.51 1.31 8.16
C LEU A 16 -6.14 2.29 7.16
N ASP A 17 -7.13 3.07 7.56
CA ASP A 17 -7.68 4.14 6.73
C ASP A 17 -6.68 5.30 6.55
N ASN A 18 -5.96 5.66 7.61
CA ASN A 18 -4.88 6.64 7.55
C ASN A 18 -3.74 6.15 6.65
N LEU A 19 -3.33 4.87 6.79
CA LEU A 19 -2.36 4.24 5.88
C LEU A 19 -2.83 4.32 4.43
N ARG A 20 -4.10 3.98 4.16
CA ARG A 20 -4.68 4.07 2.82
C ARG A 20 -4.54 5.49 2.25
N GLN A 21 -4.87 6.53 3.02
CA GLN A 21 -4.74 7.92 2.59
C GLN A 21 -3.28 8.27 2.26
N ARG A 22 -2.34 7.94 3.16
CA ARG A 22 -0.90 8.21 2.95
C ARG A 22 -0.37 7.54 1.68
N ILE A 23 -0.75 6.30 1.41
CA ILE A 23 -0.37 5.60 0.17
C ILE A 23 -0.93 6.30 -1.08
N ILE A 24 -2.19 6.76 -1.03
CA ILE A 24 -2.81 7.49 -2.14
C ILE A 24 -2.07 8.80 -2.41
N GLU A 25 -1.76 9.56 -1.35
CA GLU A 25 -1.04 10.82 -1.45
C GLU A 25 0.37 10.62 -2.02
N ASN A 26 1.12 9.63 -1.52
CA ASN A 26 2.46 9.32 -2.04
C ASN A 26 2.40 8.90 -3.51
N HIS A 27 1.45 8.04 -3.89
CA HIS A 27 1.26 7.63 -5.28
C HIS A 27 0.94 8.80 -6.22
N ILE A 28 0.16 9.79 -5.74
CA ILE A 28 -0.14 11.00 -6.51
C ILE A 28 1.09 11.90 -6.58
N ARG A 29 1.79 12.11 -5.46
CA ARG A 29 3.00 12.95 -5.35
C ARG A 29 4.12 12.44 -6.25
N ALA A 30 4.31 11.12 -6.31
CA ALA A 30 5.23 10.45 -7.20
C ALA A 30 4.86 10.55 -8.69
N GLY A 31 3.74 11.21 -9.03
CA GLY A 31 3.29 11.39 -10.41
C GLY A 31 2.84 10.08 -11.08
N GLN A 32 2.55 9.04 -10.31
CA GLN A 32 2.28 7.70 -10.83
C GLN A 32 0.83 7.48 -11.25
N ARG A 33 -0.10 8.31 -10.78
CA ARG A 33 -1.54 8.22 -11.09
C ARG A 33 -1.84 8.36 -12.59
N ALA A 34 -2.32 7.30 -13.22
CA ALA A 34 -2.89 7.30 -14.57
C ALA A 34 -4.43 7.36 -14.48
N SER A 35 -5.16 6.31 -14.89
CA SER A 35 -6.64 6.24 -14.77
C SER A 35 -7.19 6.22 -13.34
N GLY A 36 -6.35 6.14 -12.31
CA GLY A 36 -6.78 6.03 -10.91
C GLY A 36 -7.35 4.66 -10.51
N LYS A 37 -7.35 3.66 -11.41
CA LYS A 37 -7.82 2.29 -11.11
C LYS A 37 -7.03 1.61 -9.99
N THR A 38 -5.75 1.95 -9.83
CA THR A 38 -4.90 1.42 -8.76
C THR A 38 -5.32 1.97 -7.39
N ILE A 39 -5.47 3.29 -7.27
CA ILE A 39 -6.01 3.94 -6.06
C ILE A 39 -7.39 3.37 -5.70
N LYS A 40 -8.31 3.26 -6.67
CA LYS A 40 -9.66 2.75 -6.45
C LYS A 40 -9.72 1.29 -5.96
N SER A 41 -8.62 0.54 -6.08
CA SER A 41 -8.56 -0.82 -5.56
C SER A 41 -8.28 -0.89 -4.06
N LEU A 42 -7.86 0.21 -3.44
CA LEU A 42 -7.56 0.26 -2.02
C LEU A 42 -8.84 0.23 -1.18
N HIS A 43 -8.92 -0.76 -0.30
CA HIS A 43 -10.01 -0.87 0.66
C HIS A 43 -9.55 -1.56 1.94
N VAL A 44 -10.07 -1.07 3.06
CA VAL A 44 -9.80 -1.60 4.40
C VAL A 44 -10.88 -2.60 4.76
N VAL A 45 -10.49 -3.74 5.30
CA VAL A 45 -11.37 -4.73 5.90
C VAL A 45 -10.87 -4.99 7.31
N VAL A 46 -11.74 -4.84 8.30
CA VAL A 46 -11.42 -5.15 9.69
C VAL A 46 -12.50 -6.06 10.24
N ASP A 47 -12.10 -7.23 10.70
CA ASP A 47 -12.94 -8.15 11.45
C ASP A 47 -12.60 -8.13 12.93
N ASP A 48 -13.05 -9.12 13.70
CA ASP A 48 -12.86 -9.13 15.14
C ASP A 48 -11.43 -9.48 15.58
N ASN A 49 -10.61 -10.01 14.68
CA ASN A 49 -9.26 -10.52 14.98
C ASN A 49 -8.16 -9.90 14.10
N HIS A 50 -8.48 -9.36 12.93
CA HIS A 50 -7.49 -8.81 12.02
C HIS A 50 -8.01 -7.61 11.22
N GLY A 51 -7.08 -6.72 10.88
CA GLY A 51 -7.29 -5.66 9.90
C GLY A 51 -6.41 -5.89 8.67
N THR A 52 -6.93 -5.63 7.48
CA THR A 52 -6.20 -5.76 6.22
C THR A 52 -6.52 -4.60 5.28
N LEU A 53 -5.47 -3.98 4.74
CA LEU A 53 -5.56 -3.06 3.62
C LEU A 53 -5.27 -3.80 2.32
N TYR A 54 -6.29 -4.02 1.50
CA TYR A 54 -6.17 -4.66 0.20
C TYR A 54 -5.84 -3.66 -0.89
N GLY A 55 -5.07 -4.10 -1.90
CA GLY A 55 -4.76 -3.33 -3.09
C GLY A 55 -4.30 -4.22 -4.24
N ARG A 56 -4.25 -3.67 -5.46
CA ARG A 56 -3.72 -4.39 -6.62
C ARG A 56 -2.22 -4.64 -6.49
N GLN A 57 -1.75 -5.77 -7.04
CA GLN A 57 -0.32 -6.10 -7.18
C GLN A 57 0.52 -5.00 -7.87
N ALA A 58 -0.14 -4.12 -8.65
CA ALA A 58 0.49 -2.97 -9.27
C ALA A 58 1.23 -2.07 -8.26
N PHE A 59 0.84 -2.01 -6.98
CA PHE A 59 1.56 -1.24 -5.97
C PHE A 59 3.02 -1.68 -5.81
N GLY A 60 3.31 -2.98 -5.82
CA GLY A 60 4.70 -3.45 -5.76
C GLY A 60 5.54 -2.97 -6.95
N VAL A 61 4.97 -2.98 -8.16
CA VAL A 61 5.66 -2.47 -9.37
C VAL A 61 5.85 -0.96 -9.32
N LEU A 62 4.96 -0.23 -8.66
CA LEU A 62 5.05 1.21 -8.54
C LEU A 62 6.14 1.65 -7.56
N GLU A 63 6.50 0.80 -6.59
CA GLU A 63 7.57 1.10 -5.63
C GLU A 63 8.96 0.77 -6.17
N VAL A 64 9.14 -0.41 -6.80
CA VAL A 64 10.48 -0.87 -7.23
C VAL A 64 10.67 -0.91 -8.74
N GLY A 65 9.62 -0.63 -9.51
CA GLY A 65 9.61 -0.81 -10.96
C GLY A 65 9.42 -2.26 -11.40
N ARG A 66 9.40 -2.47 -12.71
CA ARG A 66 9.32 -3.79 -13.35
C ARG A 66 10.64 -4.13 -14.03
N ALA A 67 11.15 -5.32 -13.74
CA ALA A 67 12.28 -5.91 -14.48
C ALA A 67 11.98 -6.09 -15.97
N SER A 68 13.01 -6.34 -16.77
CA SER A 68 12.85 -6.80 -18.16
C SER A 68 12.21 -8.20 -18.18
N GLY A 69 11.78 -8.64 -19.37
CA GLY A 69 11.23 -9.97 -19.60
C GLY A 69 9.81 -9.96 -20.14
N LYS A 70 9.17 -11.14 -20.09
CA LYS A 70 7.91 -11.43 -20.80
C LYS A 70 6.80 -10.44 -20.42
N VAL A 71 6.27 -9.76 -21.45
CA VAL A 71 5.12 -8.86 -21.33
C VAL A 71 3.86 -9.55 -21.87
N PRO A 72 2.66 -9.13 -21.42
CA PRO A 72 1.40 -9.66 -21.97
C PRO A 72 1.28 -9.47 -23.48
N LYS A 73 0.52 -10.34 -24.14
CA LYS A 73 0.17 -10.14 -25.55
C LYS A 73 -0.55 -8.80 -25.72
N GLY A 74 -0.10 -7.98 -26.67
CA GLY A 74 -0.67 -6.66 -26.91
C GLY A 74 -0.30 -5.59 -25.87
N PHE A 75 0.80 -5.75 -25.13
CA PHE A 75 1.24 -4.78 -24.12
C PHE A 75 1.36 -3.34 -24.62
N TYR A 76 1.72 -3.11 -25.89
CA TYR A 76 1.71 -1.77 -26.48
C TYR A 76 0.34 -1.07 -26.40
N LYS A 77 -0.77 -1.81 -26.42
CA LYS A 77 -2.12 -1.24 -26.25
C LYS A 77 -2.34 -0.75 -24.82
N ILE A 78 -1.78 -1.45 -23.84
CA ILE A 78 -1.80 -1.04 -22.42
C ILE A 78 -0.99 0.25 -22.26
N ILE A 79 0.19 0.33 -22.89
CA ILE A 79 1.00 1.56 -22.90
C ILE A 79 0.26 2.70 -23.60
N GLN A 80 -0.39 2.43 -24.73
CA GLN A 80 -1.18 3.43 -25.43
C GLN A 80 -2.33 3.96 -24.57
N GLN A 81 -3.04 3.09 -23.84
CA GLN A 81 -4.07 3.52 -22.91
C GLN A 81 -3.48 4.35 -21.76
N TRP A 82 -2.34 3.93 -21.22
CA TRP A 82 -1.63 4.69 -20.18
C TRP A 82 -1.24 6.10 -20.66
N MET A 83 -0.79 6.24 -21.91
CA MET A 83 -0.49 7.56 -22.50
C MET A 83 -1.74 8.45 -22.55
N ILE A 84 -2.88 7.89 -22.98
CA ILE A 84 -4.16 8.60 -23.03
C ILE A 84 -4.56 9.04 -21.61
N ASP A 85 -4.51 8.12 -20.64
CA ASP A 85 -4.84 8.40 -19.24
C ASP A 85 -3.92 9.47 -18.62
N LYS A 86 -2.68 9.59 -19.12
CA LYS A 86 -1.68 10.59 -18.70
C LYS A 86 -1.73 11.90 -19.48
N GLY A 87 -2.51 11.97 -20.56
CA GLY A 87 -2.52 13.12 -21.46
C GLY A 87 -1.23 13.30 -22.26
N ILE A 88 -0.43 12.24 -22.46
CA ILE A 88 0.81 12.30 -23.23
C ILE A 88 0.47 12.43 -24.73
N GLN A 89 0.80 13.58 -25.33
CA GLN A 89 0.60 13.86 -26.74
C GLN A 89 1.91 13.68 -27.52
N VAL A 90 1.86 12.87 -28.58
CA VAL A 90 2.99 12.62 -29.48
C VAL A 90 2.47 12.45 -30.92
N GLU A 91 3.28 12.77 -31.94
CA GLU A 91 2.87 12.72 -33.35
C GLU A 91 2.42 11.30 -33.81
N ARG A 92 3.11 10.25 -33.33
CA ARG A 92 2.84 8.85 -33.70
C ARG A 92 2.56 7.97 -32.47
N PRO A 93 1.37 8.08 -31.85
CA PRO A 93 1.08 7.42 -30.57
C PRO A 93 1.27 5.91 -30.58
N ARG A 94 0.87 5.23 -31.66
CA ARG A 94 1.01 3.77 -31.79
C ARG A 94 2.48 3.34 -31.84
N SER A 95 3.29 4.02 -32.64
CA SER A 95 4.72 3.73 -32.77
C SER A 95 5.46 4.03 -31.47
N PHE A 96 5.15 5.15 -30.82
CA PHE A 96 5.72 5.48 -29.52
C PHE A 96 5.37 4.42 -28.46
N ALA A 97 4.09 4.06 -28.34
CA ALA A 97 3.65 3.03 -27.39
C ALA A 97 4.33 1.68 -27.65
N TYR A 98 4.52 1.31 -28.91
CA TYR A 98 5.24 0.11 -29.30
C TYR A 98 6.71 0.14 -28.86
N LEU A 99 7.41 1.26 -29.09
CA LEU A 99 8.80 1.43 -28.69
C LEU A 99 8.97 1.42 -27.17
N VAL A 100 8.08 2.08 -26.43
CA VAL A 100 8.06 2.03 -24.96
C VAL A 100 7.81 0.60 -24.47
N ALA A 101 6.83 -0.10 -25.02
CA ALA A 101 6.54 -1.49 -24.66
C ALA A 101 7.74 -2.40 -24.93
N ARG A 102 8.42 -2.22 -26.08
CA ARG A 102 9.65 -2.95 -26.41
C ARG A 102 10.75 -2.64 -25.42
N LYS A 103 10.98 -1.37 -25.09
CA LYS A 103 12.01 -0.95 -24.12
C LYS A 103 11.76 -1.53 -22.73
N ILE A 104 10.51 -1.55 -22.26
CA ILE A 104 10.15 -2.18 -20.98
C ILE A 104 10.35 -3.70 -21.03
N ALA A 105 10.03 -4.34 -22.15
CA ALA A 105 10.25 -5.78 -22.31
C ALA A 105 11.75 -6.14 -22.32
N THR A 106 12.59 -5.32 -22.95
CA THR A 106 14.03 -5.61 -23.10
C THR A 106 14.86 -5.15 -21.90
N GLU A 107 14.52 -4.01 -21.32
CA GLU A 107 15.36 -3.34 -20.30
C GLU A 107 14.64 -3.12 -18.96
N GLY A 108 13.33 -3.36 -18.89
CA GLY A 108 12.52 -3.02 -17.71
C GLY A 108 12.12 -1.54 -17.67
N THR A 109 11.52 -1.12 -16.56
CA THR A 109 11.18 0.29 -16.30
C THR A 109 12.39 1.10 -15.86
N SER A 110 12.34 2.42 -16.02
CA SER A 110 13.44 3.30 -15.58
C SER A 110 13.76 3.14 -14.09
N LEU A 111 12.73 3.08 -13.24
CA LEU A 111 12.85 2.90 -11.79
C LEU A 111 13.63 1.63 -11.44
N TYR A 112 13.31 0.51 -12.09
CA TYR A 112 14.03 -0.75 -11.91
C TYR A 112 15.51 -0.63 -12.34
N ARG A 113 15.78 0.02 -13.47
CA ARG A 113 17.16 0.13 -14.00
C ARG A 113 18.06 1.02 -13.17
N SER A 114 17.51 2.06 -12.54
CA SER A 114 18.31 2.94 -11.68
C SER A 114 18.70 2.26 -10.36
N GLY A 115 18.10 1.11 -10.02
CA GLY A 115 18.28 0.48 -8.71
C GLY A 115 17.73 1.31 -7.56
N THR A 116 17.01 2.39 -7.87
CA THR A 116 16.30 3.23 -6.90
C THR A 116 14.90 2.69 -6.72
N TYR A 117 14.25 3.11 -5.64
CA TYR A 117 12.84 2.82 -5.39
C TYR A 117 12.11 4.12 -5.05
N GLU A 118 10.81 4.12 -5.28
CA GLU A 118 9.90 5.22 -4.93
C GLU A 118 9.06 4.73 -3.76
N ASP A 119 9.41 5.14 -2.53
CA ASP A 119 8.64 4.73 -1.35
C ASP A 119 7.23 5.32 -1.40
N ILE A 120 6.28 4.45 -1.76
CA ILE A 120 4.87 4.81 -1.82
C ILE A 120 4.07 4.16 -0.70
N TYR A 121 4.57 3.08 -0.09
CA TYR A 121 3.87 2.44 1.02
C TYR A 121 4.78 1.79 2.06
N THR A 122 6.02 1.38 1.77
CA THR A 122 6.85 0.60 2.71
C THR A 122 7.03 1.30 4.05
N THR A 123 7.56 2.53 4.09
CA THR A 123 7.78 3.23 5.36
C THR A 123 6.46 3.55 6.07
N ASN A 124 5.40 3.81 5.30
CA ASN A 124 4.09 4.08 5.88
C ASN A 124 3.47 2.83 6.51
N VAL A 125 3.68 1.64 5.94
CA VAL A 125 3.26 0.37 6.54
C VAL A 125 4.01 0.14 7.85
N GLU A 126 5.34 0.32 7.87
CA GLU A 126 6.14 0.17 9.08
C GLU A 126 5.70 1.14 10.18
N GLN A 127 5.44 2.40 9.84
CA GLN A 127 4.93 3.39 10.79
C GLN A 127 3.55 3.00 11.32
N THR A 128 2.65 2.56 10.44
CA THR A 128 1.29 2.14 10.85
C THR A 128 1.33 0.96 11.81
N ILE A 129 2.26 0.02 11.62
CA ILE A 129 2.45 -1.10 12.57
C ILE A 129 2.84 -0.57 13.95
N ARG A 130 3.77 0.41 14.01
CA ARG A 130 4.18 1.04 15.28
C ARG A 130 3.02 1.79 15.94
N ASP A 131 2.29 2.59 15.18
CA ASP A 131 1.14 3.36 15.67
C ASP A 131 0.05 2.43 16.24
N ILE A 132 -0.25 1.32 15.55
CA ILE A 132 -1.19 0.30 16.03
C ILE A 132 -0.65 -0.33 17.32
N MET A 133 0.62 -0.74 17.35
CA MET A 133 1.23 -1.34 18.53
C MET A 133 1.11 -0.41 19.74
N ASP A 134 1.56 0.84 19.62
CA ASP A 134 1.56 1.80 20.72
C ASP A 134 0.14 2.05 21.27
N ARG A 135 -0.84 2.23 20.37
CA ARG A 135 -2.24 2.47 20.77
C ARG A 135 -2.90 1.25 21.39
N VAL A 136 -2.63 0.05 20.88
CA VAL A 136 -3.18 -1.20 21.43
C VAL A 136 -2.51 -1.53 22.77
N PHE A 137 -1.19 -1.36 22.89
CA PHE A 137 -0.49 -1.53 24.16
C PHE A 137 -0.99 -0.56 25.22
N GLY A 138 -1.28 0.70 24.86
CA GLY A 138 -1.90 1.67 25.77
C GLY A 138 -3.19 1.17 26.41
N ILE A 139 -4.04 0.43 25.67
CA ILE A 139 -5.25 -0.19 26.23
C ILE A 139 -4.93 -1.27 27.27
N LEU A 140 -3.81 -1.98 27.11
CA LEU A 140 -3.42 -3.11 27.96
C LEU A 140 -2.65 -2.67 29.21
N VAL A 141 -1.90 -1.57 29.14
CA VAL A 141 -1.10 -1.06 30.29
C VAL A 141 -1.99 -0.65 31.46
N ASP A 142 -3.20 -0.15 31.19
CA ASP A 142 -4.19 0.18 32.23
C ASP A 142 -4.59 -1.04 33.08
N ASP A 143 -4.35 -2.28 32.62
CA ASP A 143 -4.70 -3.52 33.32
C ASP A 143 -3.59 -4.01 34.28
N VAL A 144 -2.38 -3.45 34.23
CA VAL A 144 -1.23 -3.86 35.08
C VAL A 144 -0.92 -2.76 36.08
N THR A 145 -1.84 -2.52 37.02
CA THR A 145 -1.63 -1.50 38.07
C THR A 145 -1.02 -2.09 39.33
N HIS A 146 -1.30 -3.35 39.68
CA HIS A 146 -0.80 -4.01 40.89
C HIS A 146 -0.66 -5.54 40.71
N ILE A 147 0.28 -6.16 41.44
CA ILE A 147 0.32 -7.63 41.58
C ILE A 147 -0.92 -8.11 42.36
N ASN A 148 -1.50 -9.24 41.95
CA ASN A 148 -2.62 -9.87 42.67
C ASN A 148 -2.08 -10.55 43.95
N LEU A 149 -2.19 -9.89 45.10
CA LEU A 149 -1.75 -10.45 46.38
C LEU A 149 -2.82 -11.42 46.91
N HIS A 150 -2.59 -12.73 46.76
CA HIS A 150 -3.38 -13.75 47.44
C HIS A 150 -2.97 -13.79 48.92
N SER A 151 -3.81 -13.26 49.83
CA SER A 151 -3.66 -13.56 51.26
C SER A 151 -4.22 -14.95 51.52
N ASN A 152 -3.36 -15.97 51.57
CA ASN A 152 -3.72 -17.25 52.18
C ASN A 152 -3.75 -17.07 53.70
N GLU A 153 -4.80 -16.45 54.23
CA GLU A 153 -5.18 -16.62 55.62
C GLU A 153 -6.15 -17.79 55.71
N ASN A 154 -5.59 -19.01 55.70
CA ASN A 154 -6.29 -20.15 56.28
C ASN A 154 -6.19 -20.00 57.80
N SER A 155 -7.30 -19.57 58.41
CA SER A 155 -7.56 -19.77 59.85
C SER A 155 -7.70 -21.25 60.19
#